data_AF-A0A3B3ZZX3-F1
#
_entry.id   AF-A0A3B3ZZX3-F1
#
_cell.length_a   1.000
_cell.length_b   1.000
_cell.length_c   1.000
_cell.angle_alpha   90.00
_cell.angle_beta   90.00
_cell.angle_gamma   90.00
#
_symmetry.space_group_name_H-M   'P 1'
#
loop_
_entity.id
_entity.type
_entity.pdbx_description
1 polymer ?
#
loop_
_entity_poly.entity_id
_entity_poly.type
_entity_poly.pdbx_seq_one_letter_code
_entity_poly.pdbx_strand_id
1 'polypeptide(L)'
;TGETNKYLPELQAEKDTLDTSFTHSIKLLTAEIDRIQKGETKKDSETYLDLFTTKNIKLKERVLIPVKQYPKVKIHQVSALFFTLFSLFLS
;
A
#
# COMPACT_ATOMS: atom_id res chain seq x y z
N THR A 1 -5.32 24.99 -16.18
CA THR A 1 -3.94 24.46 -16.28
C THR A 1 -2.96 25.10 -15.28
N GLY A 2 -3.41 25.67 -14.15
CA GLY A 2 -2.53 26.37 -13.19
C GLY A 2 -2.42 25.80 -11.77
N GLU A 3 -3.29 24.86 -11.38
CA GLU A 3 -3.42 24.38 -9.99
C GLU A 3 -2.33 23.35 -9.61
N THR A 4 -2.01 22.42 -10.49
CA THR A 4 -1.04 21.34 -10.20
C THR A 4 0.40 21.83 -10.10
N ASN A 5 0.73 22.96 -10.74
CA ASN A 5 2.09 23.50 -10.74
C ASN A 5 2.45 24.15 -9.39
N LYS A 6 1.44 24.58 -8.62
CA LYS A 6 1.63 25.23 -7.30
C LYS A 6 1.49 24.27 -6.13
N TYR A 7 0.69 23.21 -6.29
CA TYR A 7 0.36 22.29 -5.20
C TYR A 7 1.56 21.55 -4.60
N LEU A 8 2.47 21.01 -5.42
CA LEU A 8 3.63 20.28 -4.92
C LEU A 8 4.62 21.19 -4.15
N PRO A 9 4.99 22.39 -4.65
CA PRO A 9 5.76 23.35 -3.87
C PRO A 9 5.13 23.74 -2.53
N GLU A 10 3.80 23.89 -2.48
CA GLU A 10 3.08 24.24 -1.23
C GLU A 10 3.19 23.13 -0.18
N LEU A 11 3.01 21.86 -0.56
CA LEU A 11 3.18 20.72 0.33
C LEU A 11 4.61 20.60 0.89
N GLN A 12 5.61 20.91 0.05
CA GLN A 12 7.02 20.91 0.46
C GLN A 12 7.29 22.02 1.47
N ALA A 13 6.80 23.24 1.21
CA ALA A 13 6.95 24.36 2.13
C ALA A 13 6.25 24.12 3.47
N GLU A 14 5.05 23.53 3.47
CA GLU A 14 4.34 23.16 4.69
C GLU A 14 5.14 22.12 5.49
N LYS A 15 5.61 21.05 4.84
CA LYS A 15 6.42 20.01 5.49
C LYS A 15 7.67 20.57 6.14
N ASP A 16 8.35 21.52 5.51
CA ASP A 16 9.62 22.07 5.99
C ASP A 16 9.42 23.09 7.13
N THR A 17 8.23 23.72 7.21
CA THR A 17 7.88 24.66 8.29
C THR A 17 7.22 23.95 9.49
N LEU A 18 6.68 22.75 9.28
CA LEU A 18 5.93 22.03 10.30
C LEU A 18 6.83 21.44 11.39
N ASP A 19 6.45 21.65 12.65
CA ASP A 19 7.20 21.14 13.79
C ASP A 19 7.24 19.60 13.82
N THR A 20 8.39 19.05 14.20
CA THR A 20 8.65 17.60 14.16
C THR A 20 7.80 16.79 15.14
N SER A 21 7.17 17.43 16.13
CA SER A 21 6.22 16.77 17.05
C SER A 21 4.95 16.30 16.33
N PHE A 22 4.59 16.92 15.20
CA PHE A 22 3.44 16.53 14.36
C PHE A 22 3.75 15.33 13.46
N THR A 23 4.20 14.24 14.08
CA THR A 23 4.65 13.00 13.43
C THR A 23 3.65 12.44 12.41
N HIS A 24 2.34 12.54 12.68
CA HIS A 24 1.30 12.04 11.78
C HIS A 24 1.11 12.96 10.57
N SER A 25 1.10 14.28 10.79
CA SER A 25 0.97 15.27 9.73
C SER A 25 2.16 15.23 8.77
N ILE A 26 3.39 15.15 9.30
CA ILE A 26 4.61 14.97 8.47
C ILE A 26 4.52 13.69 7.63
N LYS A 27 4.04 12.58 8.20
CA LYS A 27 3.86 11.32 7.46
C LYS A 27 2.86 11.45 6.33
N LEU A 28 1.73 12.12 6.57
CA LEU A 28 0.69 12.33 5.55
C LEU A 28 1.20 13.23 4.42
N LEU A 29 1.86 14.34 4.75
CA LEU A 29 2.48 15.24 3.76
C LEU A 29 3.53 14.50 2.92
N THR A 30 4.40 13.72 3.55
CA THR A 30 5.42 12.93 2.86
C THR A 30 4.78 11.91 1.91
N ALA A 31 3.74 11.20 2.37
CA ALA A 31 3.03 10.23 1.53
C ALA A 31 2.36 10.88 0.31
N GLU A 32 1.78 12.07 0.47
CA GLU A 32 1.13 12.79 -0.62
C GLU A 32 2.14 13.37 -1.62
N ILE A 33 3.26 13.92 -1.14
CA ILE A 33 4.39 14.37 -1.99
C ILE A 33 4.91 13.20 -2.83
N ASP A 34 5.17 12.05 -2.20
CA ASP A 34 5.64 10.85 -2.89
C ASP A 34 4.65 10.37 -3.95
N ARG A 35 3.34 10.38 -3.63
CA ARG A 35 2.28 9.99 -4.56
C ARG A 35 2.28 10.87 -5.82
N ILE A 36 2.39 12.19 -5.64
CA ILE A 36 2.42 13.15 -6.75
C ILE A 36 3.68 12.98 -7.59
N GLN A 37 4.84 12.84 -6.96
CA GLN A 37 6.13 12.69 -7.65
C GLN A 37 6.23 11.38 -8.44
N LYS A 38 5.61 10.30 -7.95
CA LYS A 38 5.52 9.01 -8.66
C LYS A 38 4.45 8.99 -9.75
N GLY A 39 3.67 10.07 -9.91
CA GLY A 39 2.55 10.12 -10.85
C GLY A 39 1.43 9.14 -10.51
N GLU A 40 1.34 8.68 -9.25
CA GLU A 40 0.29 7.78 -8.79
C GLU A 40 -1.02 8.56 -8.71
N THR A 41 -1.88 8.44 -9.72
CA THR A 41 -3.25 8.97 -9.63
C THR A 41 -3.98 8.29 -8.47
N LYS A 42 -4.81 9.03 -7.73
CA LYS A 42 -5.70 8.44 -6.72
C LYS A 42 -6.37 7.24 -7.39
N LYS A 43 -6.11 6.05 -6.86
CA LYS A 43 -6.69 4.80 -7.36
C LYS A 43 -8.18 4.87 -7.09
N ASP A 44 -8.91 5.51 -7.99
CA ASP A 44 -10.31 5.24 -8.20
C ASP A 44 -10.34 3.80 -8.69
N SER A 45 -10.52 2.91 -7.72
CA SER A 45 -10.70 1.47 -7.83
C SER A 45 -10.85 1.00 -9.28
N GLU A 46 -9.76 0.49 -9.86
CA GLU A 46 -9.82 -0.40 -11.02
C GLU A 46 -10.57 -1.66 -10.59
N THR A 47 -11.89 -1.55 -10.50
CA THR A 47 -12.81 -2.61 -10.06
C THR A 47 -13.15 -3.52 -11.23
N TYR A 48 -12.88 -3.07 -12.46
CA TYR A 48 -13.22 -3.78 -13.68
C TYR A 48 -11.95 -4.29 -14.37
N LEU A 49 -11.88 -5.61 -14.51
CA LEU A 49 -10.85 -6.31 -15.26
C LEU A 49 -11.30 -6.45 -16.72
N ASP A 50 -10.49 -5.98 -17.67
CA ASP A 50 -10.70 -6.24 -19.09
C ASP A 50 -10.21 -7.66 -19.44
N LEU A 51 -11.16 -8.56 -19.65
CA LEU A 51 -10.92 -9.99 -19.92
C LEU A 51 -10.36 -10.27 -21.32
N PHE A 52 -10.42 -9.31 -22.23
CA PHE A 52 -9.96 -9.49 -23.62
C PHE A 52 -8.51 -9.06 -23.80
N THR A 53 -7.93 -8.36 -22.82
CA THR A 53 -6.52 -7.99 -22.82
C THR A 53 -5.68 -9.01 -22.06
N THR A 54 -4.63 -9.53 -22.68
CA THR A 54 -3.62 -10.43 -22.05
C THR A 54 -2.68 -9.64 -21.12
N LYS A 55 -3.24 -8.89 -20.18
CA LYS A 55 -2.47 -8.19 -19.14
C LYS A 55 -2.27 -9.10 -17.93
N ASN A 56 -1.07 -9.07 -17.36
CA ASN A 56 -0.78 -9.81 -16.13
C ASN A 56 -1.60 -9.26 -14.96
N ILE A 57 -2.34 -10.12 -14.27
CA ILE A 57 -3.16 -9.76 -13.11
C ILE A 57 -2.31 -9.91 -11.84
N LYS A 58 -2.31 -8.89 -10.97
CA LYS A 58 -1.67 -8.96 -9.65
C LYS A 58 -2.73 -9.18 -8.58
N LEU A 59 -2.76 -10.38 -7.98
CA LEU A 59 -3.62 -10.72 -6.84
C LEU A 59 -2.86 -10.55 -5.52
N LYS A 60 -3.49 -9.95 -4.50
CA LYS A 60 -2.94 -9.86 -3.14
C LYS A 60 -4.02 -10.17 -2.12
N GLU A 61 -3.92 -11.33 -1.48
CA GLU A 61 -4.80 -11.75 -0.39
C GLU A 61 -4.11 -11.53 0.97
N ARG A 62 -4.84 -11.04 1.97
CA ARG A 62 -4.32 -10.89 3.34
C ARG A 62 -4.99 -11.90 4.25
N VAL A 63 -4.25 -12.91 4.70
CA VAL A 63 -4.77 -13.94 5.60
C VAL A 63 -4.44 -13.62 7.06
N LEU A 64 -5.43 -13.73 7.93
CA LEU A 64 -5.27 -13.54 9.37
C LEU A 64 -4.64 -14.79 10.02
N ILE A 65 -3.65 -14.60 10.89
CA ILE A 65 -3.10 -15.66 11.74
C ILE A 65 -3.75 -15.57 13.13
N PRO A 66 -4.37 -16.64 13.65
CA PRO A 66 -5.13 -16.60 14.92
C PRO A 66 -4.23 -16.63 16.16
N VAL A 67 -3.35 -15.63 16.29
CA VAL A 67 -2.35 -15.52 17.38
C VAL A 67 -2.98 -15.42 18.77
N LYS A 68 -4.23 -14.95 18.87
CA LYS A 68 -4.96 -14.87 20.14
C LYS A 68 -5.42 -16.24 20.65
N GLN A 69 -5.78 -17.15 19.75
CA GLN A 69 -6.23 -18.51 20.09
C GLN A 69 -5.04 -19.45 20.30
N TYR A 70 -3.93 -19.22 19.58
CA TYR A 70 -2.75 -20.07 19.63
C TYR A 70 -1.46 -19.25 19.82
N PRO A 71 -1.26 -18.62 21.00
CA PRO A 71 -0.15 -17.68 21.24
C PRO A 71 1.24 -18.34 21.23
N LYS A 72 1.32 -19.66 21.37
CA LYS A 72 2.59 -20.42 21.41
C LYS A 72 3.10 -20.81 20.03
N VAL A 73 2.27 -20.68 18.99
CA VAL A 73 2.65 -21.06 17.63
C VAL A 73 3.51 -19.96 17.01
N LYS A 74 4.69 -20.34 16.50
CA LYS A 74 5.61 -19.40 15.85
C LYS A 74 5.04 -19.01 14.47
N ILE A 75 4.83 -17.72 14.26
CA ILE A 75 4.24 -17.15 13.03
C ILE A 75 4.95 -17.64 11.76
N HIS A 76 6.28 -17.73 11.78
CA HIS A 76 7.09 -18.18 10.64
C HIS A 76 6.77 -19.62 10.18
N GLN A 77 6.38 -20.50 11.11
CA GLN A 77 6.03 -21.89 10.79
C GLN A 77 4.64 -21.96 10.14
N VAL A 78 3.69 -21.14 10.60
CA VAL A 78 2.35 -21.04 10.02
C VAL A 78 2.39 -20.45 8.62
N SER A 79 3.21 -19.41 8.40
CA SER A 79 3.37 -18.83 7.06
C SER A 79 3.99 -19.82 6.08
N ALA A 80 4.96 -20.63 6.53
CA ALA A 80 5.58 -21.65 5.70
C ALA A 80 4.58 -22.75 5.31
N LEU A 81 3.81 -23.27 6.27
CA LEU A 81 2.76 -24.28 6.00
C LEU A 81 1.67 -23.75 5.07
N PHE A 82 1.21 -22.51 5.29
CA PHE A 82 0.23 -21.88 4.41
C PHE A 82 0.77 -21.72 2.98
N PHE A 83 2.01 -21.24 2.85
CA PHE A 83 2.64 -21.07 1.53
C PHE A 83 2.82 -22.40 0.81
N THR A 84 3.29 -23.44 1.50
CA THR A 84 3.45 -24.78 0.93
C THR A 84 2.11 -25.39 0.51
N LEU A 85 1.08 -25.29 1.36
CA LEU A 85 -0.25 -25.82 1.07
C LEU A 85 -0.93 -25.06 -0.10
N PHE A 86 -0.78 -23.74 -0.12
CA PHE A 86 -1.29 -22.89 -1.21
C PHE A 86 -0.57 -23.20 -2.53
N SER A 87 0.75 -23.37 -2.51
CA SER A 87 1.51 -23.75 -3.71
C SER A 87 1.14 -25.13 -4.24
N LEU A 88 0.77 -26.07 -3.37
CA LEU A 88 0.33 -27.41 -3.77
C LEU A 88 -1.08 -27.39 -4.40
N PHE A 89 -1.95 -26.46 -3.97
CA PHE A 89 -3.28 -26.28 -4.55
C PHE A 89 -3.26 -25.62 -5.93
N LEU A 90 -2.22 -24.83 -6.23
CA LEU A 90 -2.06 -24.15 -7.51
C LEU A 90 -1.24 -24.95 -8.55
N SER A 91 -0.61 -26.05 -8.14
CA SER A 91 0.20 -26.92 -9.02
C SER A 91 -0.60 -28.11 -9.54
#